data_AF-A0A815U2U1-F1
#
_entry.id   AF-A0A815U2U1-F1
#
_cell.length_a   1.000
_cell.length_b   1.000
_cell.length_c   1.000
_cell.angle_alpha   90.00
_cell.angle_beta   90.00
_cell.angle_gamma   90.00
#
_symmetry.space_group_name_H-M   'P 1'
#
loop_
_entity.id
_entity.type
_entity.pdbx_description
1 polymer ?
#
loop_
_entity_poly.entity_id
_entity_poly.type
_entity_poly.pdbx_seq_one_letter_code
_entity_poly.pdbx_strand_id
1 'polypeptide(L)'
;MLVEGNAVAGDIKSMDESFKNAFHKHSKQIQRVPCAPIGTYLSAMGITHIDFFSLDVEGAELSVLLTMDWNIHVHYLLIENSSKIPNITDLLQNRGFRVQEFRHCTPGPGCTSNTLFVNDKYEKPDFSSIRLANISCDR
;
A
#
# COMPACT_ATOMS: atom_id res chain seq x y z
N MET A 1 -14.22 -9.41 2.18
CA MET A 1 -14.30 -8.17 1.38
C MET A 1 -15.08 -8.47 0.09
N LEU A 2 -15.76 -7.49 -0.49
CA LEU A 2 -16.34 -7.63 -1.82
C LEU A 2 -15.41 -6.95 -2.80
N VAL A 3 -14.88 -7.70 -3.75
CA VAL A 3 -13.96 -7.18 -4.76
C VAL A 3 -14.57 -7.28 -6.14
N GLU A 4 -14.29 -6.30 -6.97
CA GLU A 4 -14.70 -6.29 -8.37
C GLU A 4 -13.50 -6.60 -9.26
N GLY A 5 -13.64 -7.56 -10.19
CA GLY A 5 -12.51 -8.07 -10.98
C GLY A 5 -12.46 -7.53 -12.41
N ASN A 6 -11.31 -6.98 -12.81
CA ASN A 6 -10.89 -6.69 -14.19
C ASN A 6 -9.33 -6.78 -14.24
N ALA A 7 -8.62 -5.94 -14.99
CA ALA A 7 -7.15 -5.84 -14.92
C ALA A 7 -6.62 -5.47 -13.51
N VAL A 8 -7.49 -4.90 -12.68
CA VAL A 8 -7.28 -4.52 -11.28
C VAL A 8 -8.49 -4.99 -10.45
N ALA A 9 -8.32 -5.13 -9.13
CA ALA A 9 -9.40 -5.50 -8.20
C ALA A 9 -9.18 -4.87 -6.82
N GLY A 10 -10.25 -4.35 -6.22
CA GLY A 10 -10.21 -3.64 -4.93
C GLY A 10 -11.52 -3.74 -4.15
N ASP A 11 -11.55 -3.24 -2.92
CA ASP A 11 -12.79 -3.20 -2.14
C ASP A 11 -13.78 -2.21 -2.73
N ILE A 12 -14.96 -2.69 -3.11
CA ILE A 12 -15.97 -1.92 -3.82
C ILE A 12 -16.43 -0.70 -3.00
N LYS A 13 -16.35 -0.77 -1.66
CA LYS A 13 -16.83 0.31 -0.79
C LYS A 13 -15.82 1.43 -0.61
N SER A 14 -14.53 1.11 -0.65
CA SER A 14 -13.46 2.08 -0.41
C SER A 14 -12.80 2.59 -1.70
N MET A 15 -12.98 1.89 -2.82
CA MET A 15 -12.48 2.31 -4.12
C MET A 15 -13.12 3.64 -4.58
N ASP A 16 -12.29 4.52 -5.16
CA ASP A 16 -12.71 5.81 -5.69
C ASP A 16 -13.64 5.68 -6.91
N GLU A 17 -14.65 6.56 -7.01
CA GLU A 17 -15.63 6.50 -8.10
C GLU A 17 -15.02 6.78 -9.47
N SER A 18 -14.02 7.65 -9.57
CA SER A 18 -13.34 7.89 -10.85
C SER A 18 -12.55 6.66 -11.29
N PHE A 19 -11.95 5.95 -10.34
CA PHE A 19 -11.26 4.68 -10.59
C PHE A 19 -12.24 3.57 -11.03
N LYS A 20 -13.37 3.41 -10.34
CA LYS A 20 -14.45 2.48 -10.77
C LYS A 20 -14.90 2.76 -12.20
N ASN A 21 -15.11 4.02 -12.53
CA ASN A 21 -15.54 4.41 -13.87
C ASN A 21 -14.46 4.19 -14.94
N ALA A 22 -13.18 4.25 -14.59
CA ALA A 22 -12.08 4.01 -15.51
C ALA A 22 -11.82 2.51 -15.74
N PHE A 23 -11.83 1.70 -14.68
CA PHE A 23 -11.36 0.30 -14.71
C PHE A 23 -12.46 -0.75 -14.54
N HIS A 24 -13.62 -0.37 -14.01
CA HIS A 24 -14.70 -1.29 -13.65
C HIS A 24 -16.04 -0.99 -14.35
N LYS A 25 -16.10 0.00 -15.26
CA LYS A 25 -17.33 0.41 -15.98
C LYS A 25 -18.16 -0.74 -16.59
N HIS A 26 -17.48 -1.82 -16.99
CA HIS A 26 -18.11 -3.00 -17.60
C HIS A 26 -17.93 -4.27 -16.76
N SER A 27 -17.28 -4.20 -15.60
CA SER A 27 -17.18 -5.37 -14.73
C SER A 27 -18.53 -5.60 -14.05
N LYS A 28 -18.92 -6.87 -13.99
CA LYS A 28 -20.06 -7.35 -13.20
C LYS A 28 -19.64 -8.43 -12.22
N GLN A 29 -18.33 -8.69 -12.15
CA GLN A 29 -17.81 -9.81 -11.39
C GLN A 29 -17.44 -9.34 -9.99
N ILE A 30 -18.45 -9.36 -9.11
CA ILE A 30 -18.24 -9.18 -7.69
C ILE A 30 -17.93 -10.53 -7.07
N GLN A 31 -16.77 -10.65 -6.44
CA GLN A 31 -16.37 -11.85 -5.71
C GLN A 31 -16.23 -11.55 -4.24
N ARG A 32 -16.66 -12.50 -3.40
CA ARG A 32 -16.41 -12.44 -1.97
C ARG A 32 -15.11 -13.16 -1.68
N VAL A 33 -14.13 -12.41 -1.17
CA VAL A 33 -12.83 -12.96 -0.78
C VAL A 33 -12.69 -12.96 0.75
N PRO A 34 -12.10 -14.02 1.34
CA PRO A 34 -11.72 -14.03 2.74
C PRO A 34 -10.58 -13.01 2.94
N CYS A 35 -10.68 -12.21 4.00
CA CYS A 35 -9.68 -11.22 4.35
C CYS A 35 -9.39 -11.31 5.85
N ALA A 36 -8.15 -11.04 6.21
CA ALA A 36 -7.71 -10.89 7.59
C ALA A 36 -6.70 -9.73 7.64
N PRO A 37 -6.48 -9.11 8.81
CA PRO A 37 -5.44 -8.11 8.96
C PRO A 37 -4.08 -8.65 8.53
N ILE A 38 -3.28 -7.85 7.84
CA ILE A 38 -1.96 -8.28 7.36
C ILE A 38 -1.06 -8.78 8.50
N GLY A 39 -1.18 -8.16 9.69
CA GLY A 39 -0.49 -8.59 10.91
C GLY A 39 -0.76 -10.05 11.28
N THR A 40 -1.96 -10.58 11.03
CA THR A 40 -2.28 -12.00 11.28
C THR A 40 -1.40 -12.93 10.46
N TYR A 41 -1.18 -12.61 9.18
CA TYR A 41 -0.33 -13.41 8.30
C TYR A 41 1.15 -13.27 8.66
N LEU A 42 1.60 -12.04 8.94
CA LEU A 42 2.99 -11.76 9.32
C LEU A 42 3.36 -12.47 10.63
N SER A 43 2.49 -12.42 11.65
CA SER A 43 2.70 -13.14 12.90
C SER A 43 2.74 -14.65 12.70
N ALA A 44 1.85 -15.19 11.86
CA ALA A 44 1.85 -16.63 11.54
C ALA A 44 3.15 -17.08 10.84
N MET A 45 3.81 -16.17 10.11
CA MET A 45 5.11 -16.40 9.48
C MET A 45 6.30 -16.10 10.41
N GLY A 46 6.06 -15.64 11.64
CA GLY A 46 7.12 -15.21 12.58
C GLY A 46 7.84 -13.93 12.16
N ILE A 47 7.24 -13.13 11.27
CA ILE A 47 7.81 -11.87 10.80
C ILE A 47 7.52 -10.78 11.82
N THR A 48 8.59 -10.20 12.37
CA THR A 48 8.53 -9.09 13.35
C THR A 48 9.11 -7.79 12.79
N HIS A 49 9.74 -7.83 11.62
CA HIS A 49 10.38 -6.69 10.98
C HIS A 49 10.20 -6.74 9.47
N ILE A 50 9.92 -5.58 8.87
CA ILE A 50 9.76 -5.35 7.44
C ILE A 50 10.61 -4.14 7.05
N ASP A 51 11.59 -4.36 6.17
CA ASP A 51 12.41 -3.27 5.66
C ASP A 51 11.60 -2.34 4.75
N PHE A 52 10.82 -2.92 3.84
CA PHE A 52 10.02 -2.19 2.87
C PHE A 52 8.62 -2.80 2.72
N PHE A 53 7.58 -1.99 2.94
CA PHE A 53 6.18 -2.36 2.76
C PHE A 53 5.54 -1.45 1.71
N SER A 54 5.21 -2.00 0.53
CA SER A 54 4.38 -1.31 -0.47
C SER A 54 2.92 -1.66 -0.22
N LEU A 55 2.08 -0.64 0.01
CA LEU A 55 0.66 -0.76 0.23
C LEU A 55 -0.10 -0.13 -0.93
N ASP A 56 -0.71 -1.00 -1.73
CA ASP A 56 -1.56 -0.67 -2.87
C ASP A 56 -2.72 -1.68 -2.85
N VAL A 57 -3.89 -1.22 -2.39
CA VAL A 57 -5.08 -2.06 -2.18
C VAL A 57 -6.33 -1.41 -2.77
N GLU A 58 -6.12 -0.53 -3.75
CA GLU A 58 -7.16 0.09 -4.58
C GLU A 58 -8.27 0.75 -3.74
N GLY A 59 -7.86 1.54 -2.74
CA GLY A 59 -8.73 2.40 -1.92
C GLY A 59 -8.93 1.94 -0.47
N ALA A 60 -8.51 0.71 -0.12
CA ALA A 60 -8.69 0.15 1.23
C ALA A 60 -7.52 0.46 2.20
N GLU A 61 -6.62 1.38 1.88
CA GLU A 61 -5.34 1.59 2.55
C GLU A 61 -5.54 1.91 4.04
N LEU A 62 -6.47 2.82 4.37
CA LEU A 62 -6.75 3.18 5.76
C LEU A 62 -7.26 1.98 6.58
N SER A 63 -8.07 1.09 5.98
CA SER A 63 -8.55 -0.12 6.67
C SER A 63 -7.40 -1.07 7.02
N VAL A 64 -6.44 -1.23 6.11
CA VAL A 64 -5.22 -2.01 6.36
C VAL A 64 -4.40 -1.37 7.49
N LEU A 65 -4.18 -0.06 7.46
CA LEU A 65 -3.38 0.64 8.48
C LEU A 65 -4.04 0.66 9.87
N LEU A 66 -5.37 0.71 9.94
CA LEU A 66 -6.10 0.66 11.21
C LEU A 66 -6.07 -0.73 11.86
N THR A 67 -5.89 -1.79 11.06
CA THR A 67 -5.86 -3.18 11.53
C THR A 67 -4.46 -3.78 11.60
N MET A 68 -3.44 -3.03 11.19
CA MET A 68 -2.03 -3.42 11.28
C MET A 68 -1.60 -3.63 12.73
N ASP A 69 -0.80 -4.68 12.96
CA ASP A 69 -0.10 -4.88 14.23
C ASP A 69 1.18 -4.05 14.23
N TRP A 70 1.17 -2.95 14.97
CA TRP A 70 2.29 -2.01 15.05
C TRP A 70 3.43 -2.46 15.98
N ASN A 71 3.33 -3.65 16.57
CA ASN A 71 4.50 -4.32 17.16
C ASN A 71 5.46 -4.86 16.09
N ILE A 72 4.99 -5.02 14.86
CA ILE A 72 5.83 -5.35 13.70
C ILE A 72 6.53 -4.07 13.25
N HIS A 73 7.86 -4.09 13.24
CA HIS A 73 8.66 -2.96 12.82
C HIS A 73 8.58 -2.80 11.30
N VAL A 74 8.31 -1.57 10.83
CA VAL A 74 8.30 -1.25 9.40
C VAL A 74 9.19 -0.03 9.19
N HIS A 75 10.25 -0.17 8.39
CA HIS A 75 11.21 0.91 8.16
C HIS A 75 10.74 1.87 7.06
N TYR A 76 10.48 1.34 5.87
CA TYR A 76 9.93 2.09 4.74
C TYR A 76 8.51 1.61 4.42
N LEU A 77 7.56 2.54 4.35
CA LEU A 77 6.18 2.27 4.00
C LEU A 77 5.79 3.15 2.80
N LEU A 78 5.63 2.55 1.63
CA LEU A 78 5.16 3.22 0.43
C LEU A 78 3.65 3.02 0.32
N ILE A 79 2.89 4.11 0.21
CA ILE A 79 1.43 4.03 0.12
C ILE A 79 0.96 4.71 -1.16
N GLU A 80 0.17 3.99 -1.93
CA GLU A 80 -0.50 4.52 -3.10
C GLU A 80 -1.63 5.49 -2.68
N ASN A 81 -1.74 6.63 -3.37
CA ASN A 81 -2.85 7.57 -3.20
C ASN A 81 -3.10 8.10 -1.77
N SER A 82 -2.11 8.07 -0.86
CA SER A 82 -2.31 8.50 0.54
C SER A 82 -2.80 9.95 0.68
N SER A 83 -2.51 10.82 -0.30
CA SER A 83 -2.97 12.21 -0.34
C SER A 83 -4.49 12.35 -0.58
N LYS A 84 -5.13 11.33 -1.17
CA LYS A 84 -6.57 11.30 -1.43
C LYS A 84 -7.35 10.74 -0.25
N ILE A 85 -6.67 10.08 0.69
CA ILE A 85 -7.30 9.39 1.82
C ILE A 85 -7.05 10.21 3.09
N PRO A 86 -8.10 10.80 3.69
CA PRO A 86 -7.91 11.62 4.88
C PRO A 86 -7.34 10.78 6.03
N ASN A 87 -6.59 11.44 6.91
CA ASN A 87 -6.05 10.89 8.17
C ASN A 87 -4.91 9.87 8.04
N ILE A 88 -4.51 9.40 6.85
CA ILE A 88 -3.36 8.48 6.73
C ILE A 88 -2.07 9.14 7.22
N THR A 89 -1.80 10.37 6.80
CA THR A 89 -0.60 11.10 7.20
C THR A 89 -0.53 11.29 8.71
N ASP A 90 -1.61 11.79 9.32
CA ASP A 90 -1.67 12.00 10.78
C ASP A 90 -1.53 10.69 11.55
N LEU A 91 -2.18 9.63 11.07
CA LEU A 91 -2.12 8.30 11.65
C LEU A 91 -0.67 7.77 11.67
N LEU A 92 0.07 7.95 10.58
CA LEU A 92 1.45 7.47 10.44
C LEU A 92 2.43 8.36 11.21
N GLN A 93 2.23 9.68 11.20
CA GLN A 93 3.02 10.61 12.00
C GLN A 93 2.91 10.32 13.50
N ASN A 94 1.69 10.04 13.99
CA ASN A 94 1.46 9.61 15.38
C ASN A 94 2.15 8.29 15.74
N ARG A 95 2.60 7.52 14.73
CA ARG A 95 3.35 6.26 14.89
C ARG A 95 4.85 6.40 14.62
N GLY A 96 5.33 7.64 14.50
CA GLY A 96 6.76 7.94 14.33
C GLY A 96 7.25 7.91 12.89
N PHE A 97 6.34 7.87 11.91
CA PHE A 97 6.74 8.00 10.51
C PHE A 97 6.83 9.47 10.10
N ARG A 98 7.83 9.79 9.31
CA ARG A 98 7.90 11.06 8.57
C ARG A 98 7.59 10.83 7.10
N VAL A 99 7.01 11.84 6.46
CA VAL A 99 6.75 11.82 5.02
C VAL A 99 8.04 12.13 4.26
N GLN A 100 8.34 11.32 3.25
CA GLN A 100 9.35 11.56 2.23
C GLN A 100 8.60 11.66 0.89
N GLU A 101 8.29 12.89 0.45
CA GLU A 101 7.57 13.08 -0.79
C GLU A 101 8.44 12.70 -2.00
N PHE A 102 7.93 11.77 -2.82
CA PHE A 102 8.40 11.53 -4.18
C PHE A 102 7.28 11.92 -5.14
N ARG A 103 7.30 13.15 -5.67
CA ARG A 103 6.42 13.51 -6.79
C ARG A 103 7.02 12.98 -8.08
N HIS A 104 6.66 11.75 -8.45
CA HIS A 104 6.78 11.28 -9.81
C HIS A 104 5.44 10.72 -10.27
N CYS A 105 4.67 11.53 -11.00
CA CYS A 105 3.57 11.00 -11.81
C CYS A 105 3.64 11.60 -13.21
N THR A 106 3.35 10.78 -14.22
CA THR A 106 3.04 11.26 -15.56
C THR A 106 1.60 11.79 -15.56
N PRO A 107 1.32 12.94 -16.18
CA PRO A 107 -0.05 13.46 -16.26
C PRO A 107 -0.98 12.47 -16.97
N GLY A 108 -2.10 12.09 -16.35
CA GLY A 108 -3.10 11.20 -16.94
C GLY A 108 -4.20 10.75 -15.95
N PRO A 109 -5.31 10.16 -16.47
CA PRO A 109 -6.35 9.54 -15.65
C PRO A 109 -5.77 8.28 -14.99
N GLY A 110 -5.17 8.46 -13.81
CA GLY A 110 -4.32 7.47 -13.18
C GLY A 110 -3.04 8.05 -12.56
N CYS A 111 -2.85 9.38 -12.48
CA CYS A 111 -1.84 9.94 -11.60
C CYS A 111 -2.19 9.56 -10.15
N THR A 112 -1.60 8.45 -9.71
CA THR A 112 -1.61 7.99 -8.33
C THR A 112 -0.30 8.43 -7.70
N SER A 113 -0.40 9.20 -6.63
CA SER A 113 0.78 9.70 -5.93
C SER A 113 1.22 8.65 -4.94
N ASN A 114 2.36 8.01 -5.19
CA ASN A 114 3.01 7.17 -4.21
C ASN A 114 3.72 8.06 -3.18
N THR A 115 3.37 7.88 -1.91
CA THR A 115 3.99 8.61 -0.81
C THR A 115 4.82 7.65 0.02
N LEU A 116 6.10 7.96 0.18
CA LEU A 116 6.97 7.19 1.05
C LEU A 116 6.89 7.75 2.47
N PHE A 117 6.71 6.86 3.42
CA PHE A 117 6.79 7.11 4.85
C PHE A 117 8.01 6.39 5.41
N VAL A 118 8.80 7.09 6.22
CA VAL A 118 10.05 6.56 6.80
C VAL A 118 9.94 6.57 8.31
N ASN A 119 10.26 5.44 8.95
CA ASN A 119 10.32 5.33 10.40
C ASN A 119 11.77 5.40 10.90
N ASP A 120 12.19 6.55 11.41
CA ASP A 120 13.58 6.76 11.86
C ASP A 120 13.88 6.07 13.21
N LYS A 121 12.89 5.42 13.85
CA LYS A 121 13.09 4.66 15.10
C LYS A 121 13.98 3.43 14.88
N TYR A 122 13.98 2.88 13.68
CA TYR A 122 14.67 1.63 13.36
C TYR A 122 15.96 1.92 12.59
N GLU A 123 16.99 1.12 12.83
CA GLU A 123 18.25 1.23 12.09
C GLU A 123 17.99 1.09 10.60
N LYS A 124 18.73 1.86 9.78
CA LYS A 124 18.59 1.77 8.33
C LYS A 124 18.96 0.36 7.88
N PRO A 125 18.16 -0.28 7.02
CA PRO A 125 18.51 -1.59 6.50
C PRO A 125 19.85 -1.51 5.78
N ASP A 126 20.72 -2.48 6.04
CA ASP A 126 21.99 -2.59 5.32
C ASP A 126 21.74 -3.18 3.93
N PHE A 127 21.57 -2.30 2.96
CA PHE A 127 21.41 -2.68 1.56
C PHE A 127 22.74 -2.95 0.84
N SER A 128 23.90 -2.90 1.52
CA SER A 128 25.20 -3.17 0.89
C SER A 128 25.32 -4.60 0.35
N SER A 129 24.51 -5.51 0.88
CA SER A 129 24.42 -6.91 0.44
C SER A 129 23.42 -7.15 -0.69
N ILE A 130 22.53 -6.19 -0.99
CA ILE A 130 21.59 -6.31 -2.10
C ILE A 130 22.35 -6.11 -3.41
N ARG A 131 22.65 -7.22 -4.08
CA ARG A 131 22.99 -7.19 -5.50
C ARG A 131 21.71 -6.79 -6.23
N LEU A 132 21.71 -5.62 -6.86
CA LEU A 132 20.71 -5.31 -7.88
C LEU A 132 20.78 -6.43 -8.92
N ALA A 133 19.82 -7.36 -8.87
CA ALA A 133 19.58 -8.23 -10.00
C ALA A 133 19.25 -7.30 -11.15
N ASN A 134 20.01 -7.38 -12.24
CA ASN A 134 19.65 -6.71 -13.48
C ASN A 134 18.30 -7.29 -13.92
N ILE A 135 17.21 -6.66 -13.51
CA ILE A 135 15.88 -6.94 -14.01
C ILE A 135 15.87 -6.33 -15.42
N SER A 136 16.30 -7.12 -16.41
CA SER A 136 16.00 -6.86 -17.80
C SER A 136 14.52 -7.11 -17.97
N CYS A 137 13.73 -6.05 -18.14
CA CYS A 137 12.43 -6.19 -18.77
C CYS A 137 12.68 -6.44 -20.25
N ASP A 138 12.77 -7.72 -20.64
CA ASP A 138 12.73 -8.10 -22.05
C ASP A 138 11.36 -7.66 -22.60
N ARG A 139 11.40 -6.79 -23.62
CA ARG A 139 10.21 -6.20 -24.26
C ARG A 139 9.52 -7.18 -25.18
#